data_AF-A0A4U1ZP92-F1
#
_entry.id   AF-A0A4U1ZP92-F1
#
_cell.length_a   1.000
_cell.length_b   1.000
_cell.length_c   1.000
_cell.angle_alpha   90.00
_cell.angle_beta   90.00
_cell.angle_gamma   90.00
#
_symmetry.space_group_name_H-M   'P 1'
#
loop_
_entity.id
_entity.type
_entity.pdbx_description
1 polymer ?
#
loop_
_entity_poly.entity_id
_entity_poly.type
_entity_poly.pdbx_seq_one_letter_code
_entity_poly.pdbx_strand_id
1 'polypeptide(L)'
;MAKAIGCGTSALNQNPTLNKKLKTLEGELRDRGVLPPFMQKAKESEDKPQAYGNTNNTRLLDSKRVSSLETENIELKAEVKELKKRLERFGELSETLSEMGMMP
;
A
#
# COMPACT_ATOMS: atom_id res chain seq x y z
N MET A 1 21.66 13.86 -15.34
CA MET A 1 22.94 13.34 -15.88
C MET A 1 24.06 14.38 -15.84
N ALA A 2 23.99 15.52 -16.54
CA ALA A 2 25.09 16.51 -16.57
C ALA A 2 25.57 16.96 -15.18
N LYS A 3 24.63 17.30 -14.27
CA LYS A 3 24.94 17.67 -12.88
C LYS A 3 25.61 16.56 -12.06
N ALA A 4 25.30 15.29 -12.34
CA ALA A 4 25.86 14.14 -11.63
C ALA A 4 27.30 13.83 -12.06
N ILE A 5 27.67 14.19 -13.30
CA ILE A 5 29.00 13.96 -13.88
C ILE A 5 29.88 15.23 -13.72
N GLY A 6 29.33 16.31 -13.16
CA GLY A 6 30.06 17.58 -12.98
C GLY A 6 30.35 18.32 -14.28
N CYS A 7 29.65 18.00 -15.37
CA CYS A 7 29.84 18.64 -16.67
C CYS A 7 28.69 19.62 -16.99
N GLY A 8 28.98 20.64 -17.79
CA GLY A 8 27.94 21.53 -18.34
C GLY A 8 27.01 20.76 -19.30
N THR A 9 25.71 21.08 -19.28
CA THR A 9 24.71 20.46 -20.16
C THR A 9 25.06 20.58 -21.63
N SER A 10 25.63 21.72 -22.04
CA SER A 10 26.10 21.95 -23.42
C SER A 10 27.23 21.01 -23.81
N ALA A 11 28.20 20.76 -22.92
CA ALA A 11 29.31 19.86 -23.17
C ALA A 11 28.83 18.40 -23.35
N LEU A 12 27.83 17.99 -22.58
CA LEU A 12 27.23 16.65 -22.70
C LEU A 12 26.46 16.47 -24.02
N ASN A 13 25.75 17.50 -24.47
CA ASN A 13 24.90 17.43 -25.67
C ASN A 13 25.67 17.63 -26.98
N GLN A 14 26.61 18.57 -27.00
CA GLN A 14 27.32 18.95 -28.23
C GLN A 14 28.52 18.05 -28.53
N ASN A 15 29.06 17.33 -27.52
CA ASN A 15 30.21 16.47 -27.71
C ASN A 15 29.81 14.98 -27.83
N PRO A 16 29.71 14.44 -29.07
CA PRO A 16 29.32 13.04 -29.26
C PRO A 16 30.36 12.06 -28.72
N THR A 17 31.64 12.45 -28.62
CA THR A 17 32.68 11.57 -28.05
C THR A 17 32.49 11.37 -26.55
N LEU A 18 32.03 12.40 -25.84
CA LEU A 18 31.76 12.35 -24.40
C LEU A 18 30.63 11.35 -24.12
N ASN A 19 29.54 11.42 -24.89
CA ASN A 19 28.42 10.49 -24.77
C ASN A 19 28.84 9.03 -25.06
N LYS A 20 29.67 8.81 -26.09
CA LYS A 20 30.22 7.47 -26.39
C LYS A 20 31.02 6.90 -25.21
N LYS A 21 31.93 7.69 -24.64
CA LYS A 21 32.75 7.27 -23.48
C LYS A 21 31.88 6.95 -22.26
N LEU A 22 30.83 7.73 -22.00
CA LEU A 22 29.90 7.47 -20.91
C LEU A 22 29.13 6.15 -21.10
N LYS A 23 28.66 5.88 -22.33
CA LYS A 23 27.98 4.61 -22.63
C LYS A 23 28.91 3.40 -22.48
N THR A 24 30.17 3.52 -22.90
CA THR A 24 31.17 2.47 -22.71
C THR A 24 31.40 2.20 -21.22
N LEU A 25 31.63 3.26 -20.43
CA LEU A 25 31.81 3.14 -18.98
C LEU A 25 30.58 2.53 -18.29
N GLU A 26 29.38 2.92 -18.69
CA GLU A 26 28.13 2.35 -18.18
C GLU A 26 28.02 0.85 -18.47
N GLY A 27 28.45 0.41 -19.66
CA GLY A 27 28.55 -1.00 -20.03
C GLY A 27 29.53 -1.75 -19.13
N GLU A 28 30.76 -1.26 -19.00
CA GLU A 28 31.79 -1.87 -18.16
C GLU A 28 31.35 -1.98 -16.69
N LEU A 29 30.66 -0.97 -16.16
CA LEU A 29 30.14 -0.99 -14.79
C LEU A 29 29.01 -2.02 -14.60
N ARG A 30 28.21 -2.28 -15.64
CA ARG A 30 27.22 -3.37 -15.63
C ARG A 30 27.88 -4.74 -15.73
N ASP A 31 28.88 -4.89 -16.59
CA ASP A 31 29.63 -6.14 -16.72
C ASP A 31 30.31 -6.52 -15.41
N ARG A 32 30.78 -5.51 -14.65
CA ARG A 32 31.33 -5.66 -13.30
C ARG A 32 30.28 -5.87 -12.21
N GLY A 33 28.99 -5.83 -12.52
CA GLY A 33 27.89 -5.99 -11.56
C GLY A 33 27.71 -4.82 -10.58
N VAL A 34 28.36 -3.68 -10.82
CA VAL A 34 28.21 -2.47 -9.99
C VAL A 34 26.88 -1.78 -10.28
N LEU A 35 26.47 -1.76 -11.55
CA LEU A 35 25.17 -1.26 -11.97
C LEU A 35 24.20 -2.42 -12.20
N PRO A 36 22.92 -2.26 -11.81
CA PRO A 36 21.91 -3.26 -12.12
C PRO A 36 21.75 -3.45 -13.63
N PRO A 37 21.37 -4.66 -14.10
CA PRO A 37 21.08 -4.92 -15.50
C PRO A 37 19.97 -3.98 -16.00
N PHE A 38 19.96 -3.69 -17.29
CA PHE A 38 18.90 -2.89 -17.91
C PHE A 38 17.54 -3.52 -17.59
N MET A 39 16.79 -2.93 -16.65
CA MET A 39 15.42 -3.36 -16.39
C MET A 39 14.58 -3.00 -17.60
N GLN A 40 14.03 -4.01 -18.28
CA GLN A 40 13.05 -3.85 -19.37
C GLN A 40 11.84 -2.98 -18.97
N LYS A 41 11.56 -2.85 -17.67
CA LYS A 41 10.55 -1.93 -17.12
C LYS A 41 10.73 -0.47 -17.56
N ALA A 42 11.94 -0.02 -17.87
CA ALA A 42 12.17 1.34 -18.37
C ALA A 42 11.66 1.53 -19.80
N LYS A 43 11.70 0.49 -20.65
CA LYS A 43 11.13 0.54 -22.00
C LYS A 43 9.60 0.42 -21.97
N GLU A 44 9.05 -0.37 -21.05
CA GLU A 44 7.60 -0.47 -20.85
C GLU A 44 6.97 0.82 -20.29
N SER A 45 7.76 1.66 -19.61
CA SER A 45 7.31 2.95 -19.06
C SER A 45 7.40 4.13 -20.03
N GLU A 46 8.08 4.01 -21.18
CA GLU A 46 8.07 5.06 -22.21
C GLU A 46 6.77 5.07 -23.03
N ASP A 47 6.10 3.91 -23.14
CA ASP A 47 4.91 3.74 -23.98
C ASP A 47 3.57 3.83 -23.20
N LYS A 48 3.64 4.04 -21.88
CA LYS A 48 2.45 4.25 -21.06
C LYS A 48 2.54 5.63 -20.41
N PRO A 49 1.57 6.54 -20.64
CA PRO A 49 1.52 7.79 -19.90
C PRO A 49 1.52 7.46 -18.41
N GLN A 50 2.48 8.04 -17.70
CA GLN A 50 2.65 7.90 -16.26
C GLN A 50 1.32 8.28 -15.60
N ALA A 51 0.57 7.28 -15.13
CA ALA A 51 -0.70 7.52 -14.46
C ALA A 51 -0.41 8.39 -13.24
N TYR A 52 -0.79 9.67 -13.34
CA TYR A 52 -0.59 10.66 -12.31
C TYR A 52 -1.10 10.08 -10.99
N GLY A 53 -0.17 9.81 -10.07
CA GLY A 53 -0.39 8.95 -8.91
C GLY A 53 -1.38 9.55 -7.93
N ASN A 54 -2.66 9.28 -8.14
CA ASN A 54 -3.73 9.55 -7.18
C ASN A 54 -3.62 8.65 -5.92
N THR A 55 -2.65 7.73 -5.90
CA THR A 55 -2.41 6.74 -4.85
C THR A 55 -2.26 7.33 -3.46
N ASN A 56 -1.69 8.53 -3.31
CA ASN A 56 -1.58 9.17 -2.00
C ASN A 56 -2.92 9.70 -1.49
N ASN A 57 -3.77 10.23 -2.39
CA ASN A 57 -5.10 10.69 -2.03
C ASN A 57 -6.03 9.50 -1.76
N THR A 58 -5.92 8.43 -2.55
CA THR A 58 -6.66 7.17 -2.33
C THR A 58 -6.32 6.55 -0.97
N ARG A 59 -5.03 6.44 -0.61
CA ARG A 59 -4.60 5.93 0.70
C ARG A 59 -5.17 6.72 1.88
N LEU A 60 -5.30 8.03 1.74
CA LEU A 60 -5.81 8.91 2.80
C LEU A 60 -7.34 8.80 2.96
N LEU A 61 -8.05 8.52 1.87
CA LEU A 61 -9.48 8.20 1.91
C LEU A 61 -9.71 6.80 2.48
N ASP A 62 -8.88 5.83 2.09
CA ASP A 62 -8.94 4.47 2.60
C ASP A 62 -8.67 4.41 4.10
N SER A 63 -7.68 5.17 4.61
CA SER A 63 -7.40 5.21 6.05
C SER A 63 -8.58 5.74 6.86
N LYS A 64 -9.26 6.79 6.37
CA LYS A 64 -10.46 7.33 7.03
C LYS A 64 -11.60 6.31 7.04
N ARG A 65 -11.83 5.64 5.90
CA ARG A 65 -12.85 4.59 5.78
C ARG A 65 -12.57 3.42 6.73
N VAL A 66 -11.31 3.00 6.84
CA VAL A 66 -10.89 1.93 7.76
C VAL A 66 -11.15 2.33 9.21
N SER A 67 -10.74 3.53 9.64
CA SER A 67 -10.98 3.98 11.01
C SER A 67 -12.47 4.04 11.37
N SER A 68 -13.34 4.51 10.47
CA SER A 68 -14.79 4.52 10.72
C SER A 68 -15.38 3.10 10.80
N LEU A 69 -14.90 2.17 9.97
CA LEU A 69 -15.36 0.77 10.01
C LEU A 69 -14.86 0.02 11.25
N GLU A 70 -13.68 0.38 11.76
CA GLU A 70 -13.13 -0.17 13.00
C GLU A 70 -13.95 0.27 14.22
N THR A 71 -14.31 1.56 14.30
CA THR A 71 -15.17 2.06 15.39
C THR A 71 -16.54 1.39 15.38
N GLU A 72 -17.18 1.31 14.19
CA GLU A 72 -18.49 0.65 14.05
C GLU A 72 -18.42 -0.84 14.41
N ASN A 73 -17.34 -1.53 14.01
CA ASN A 73 -17.15 -2.94 14.40
C ASN A 73 -17.02 -3.13 15.90
N ILE A 74 -16.32 -2.23 16.60
CA ILE A 74 -16.16 -2.30 18.05
C ILE A 74 -17.50 -2.09 18.74
N GLU A 75 -18.25 -1.07 18.32
CA GLU A 75 -19.59 -0.76 18.84
C GLU A 75 -20.56 -1.93 18.63
N LEU A 76 -20.66 -2.44 17.39
CA LEU A 76 -21.52 -3.57 17.07
C LEU A 76 -21.14 -4.84 17.85
N LYS A 77 -19.85 -5.12 18.01
CA LYS A 77 -19.39 -6.27 18.81
C LYS A 77 -19.75 -6.11 20.29
N ALA A 78 -19.70 -4.90 20.82
CA ALA A 78 -20.10 -4.61 22.20
C ALA A 78 -21.60 -4.83 22.39
N GLU A 79 -22.42 -4.30 21.49
CA GLU A 79 -23.88 -4.49 21.52
C GLU A 79 -24.27 -5.97 21.41
N VAL A 80 -23.67 -6.71 20.48
CA VAL A 80 -23.88 -8.16 20.34
C VAL A 80 -23.51 -8.90 21.63
N LYS A 81 -22.41 -8.52 22.29
CA LYS A 81 -22.00 -9.14 23.55
C LYS A 81 -23.01 -8.84 24.67
N GLU A 82 -23.51 -7.62 24.75
CA GLU A 82 -24.51 -7.23 25.75
C GLU A 82 -25.83 -7.97 25.53
N LEU A 83 -26.32 -8.01 24.29
CA LEU A 83 -27.55 -8.72 23.92
C LEU A 83 -27.44 -10.22 24.24
N LYS A 84 -26.31 -10.85 23.93
CA LYS A 84 -26.05 -12.24 24.30
C LYS A 84 -26.12 -12.47 25.81
N LYS A 85 -25.49 -11.58 26.59
CA LYS A 85 -25.54 -11.67 28.07
C LYS A 85 -26.96 -11.49 28.61
N ARG A 86 -27.76 -10.60 28.01
CA ARG A 86 -29.17 -10.46 28.38
C ARG A 86 -29.95 -11.73 28.07
N LEU A 87 -29.73 -12.34 26.91
CA LEU A 87 -30.38 -13.59 26.50
C LEU A 87 -30.01 -14.76 27.44
N GLU A 88 -28.74 -14.87 27.81
CA GLU A 88 -28.24 -15.88 28.75
C GLU A 88 -28.95 -15.77 30.11
N ARG A 89 -29.06 -14.56 30.67
CA ARG A 89 -29.82 -14.32 31.91
C ARG A 89 -31.30 -14.69 31.80
N PHE A 90 -31.93 -14.47 30.65
CA PHE A 90 -33.31 -14.89 30.43
C PHE A 90 -33.42 -16.41 30.30
N GLY A 91 -32.40 -17.08 29.75
CA GLY A 91 -32.31 -18.54 29.73
C GLY A 91 -32.25 -19.13 31.13
N GLU A 92 -31.36 -18.62 31.99
CA GLU A 92 -31.26 -19.03 33.41
C GLU A 92 -32.60 -18.82 34.13
N LEU A 93 -33.24 -17.66 33.93
CA LEU A 93 -34.55 -17.39 34.52
C LEU A 93 -35.62 -18.38 34.02
N SER A 94 -35.66 -18.66 32.72
CA SER A 94 -36.58 -19.65 32.15
C SER A 94 -36.35 -21.05 32.71
N GLU A 95 -35.09 -21.42 32.97
CA GLU A 95 -34.75 -22.72 33.54
C GLU A 95 -35.28 -22.82 34.98
N THR A 96 -35.05 -21.80 35.82
CA THR A 96 -35.60 -21.75 37.18
C THR A 96 -37.13 -21.76 37.23
N LEU A 97 -37.81 -21.07 36.30
CA LEU A 97 -39.27 -21.10 36.20
C LEU A 97 -39.79 -22.47 35.76
N SER A 98 -39.06 -23.17 34.88
CA SER A 98 -39.35 -24.54 34.50
C SER A 98 -39.18 -25.51 35.67
N GLU A 99 -38.10 -25.38 36.44
CA GLU A 99 -37.84 -26.17 37.67
C GLU A 99 -38.92 -25.94 38.74
N MET A 100 -39.42 -24.72 38.88
CA MET A 100 -40.50 -24.38 39.80
C MET A 100 -41.90 -24.78 39.28
N GLY A 101 -42.00 -25.38 38.08
CA GLY A 101 -43.27 -25.79 37.48
C GLY A 101 -44.20 -24.63 37.12
N MET A 102 -43.64 -23.42 36.93
CA MET A 102 -44.37 -22.19 36.62
C MET A 102 -44.30 -21.79 35.14
N MET A 103 -43.70 -22.61 34.29
CA MET A 103 -43.86 -22.51 32.83
C MET A 103 -45.19 -23.16 32.41
N PRO A 104 -45.99 -22.56 31.49
CA PRO A 104 -46.99 -23.33 30.75
C PRO A 104 -46.34 -24.35 29.81
#